data_AF-A0A2S0UPK9-F1
#
_entry.id   AF-A0A2S0UPK9-F1
#
_cell.length_a   1.000
_cell.length_b   1.000
_cell.length_c   1.000
_cell.angle_alpha   90.00
_cell.angle_beta   90.00
_cell.angle_gamma   90.00
#
_symmetry.space_group_name_H-M   'P 1'
#
loop_
_entity.id
_entity.type
_entity.pdbx_description
1 polymer ?
#
loop_
_entity_poly.entity_id
_entity_poly.type
_entity_poly.pdbx_seq_one_letter_code
_entity_poly.pdbx_strand_id
1 'polypeptide(L)'
;MTDAPIHGTARLEAVDSLRGIAATGVVIVHSLAMFDLGPTGVTGIGYLVLGVPLFFVISAFSMSLAYDGGIATAAAWKRYALRRFFRIAPLFYVMLAVWLVYYHHLGSPFGGIGMLATNLTFIFGFTQDGIVPAGWSIGVEQTYSLPVPLSLVTGWSLAFFLIVLSQSLGATVLLDNRVTRFLGKISYSLYLSHPFVIYATGIPLLVKGWLGAPTLALAVPLVTLALAVPVALALYHLIERPFMSLGRRLTP
;
A
#
# COMPACT_ATOMS: atom_id res chain seq x y z
N MET A 1 5.50 36.14 -19.00
CA MET A 1 4.98 35.41 -17.81
C MET A 1 4.87 33.97 -18.24
N THR A 2 5.76 33.12 -17.74
CA THR A 2 6.05 31.78 -18.26
C THR A 2 5.02 30.77 -17.80
N ASP A 3 4.28 30.19 -18.76
CA ASP A 3 3.47 28.99 -18.59
C ASP A 3 4.35 27.82 -18.14
N ALA A 4 4.29 27.47 -16.86
CA ALA A 4 4.78 26.18 -16.39
C ALA A 4 3.83 25.08 -16.88
N PRO A 5 4.33 23.89 -17.28
CA PRO A 5 3.52 22.90 -17.96
C PRO A 5 2.48 22.28 -17.01
N ILE A 6 1.21 22.59 -17.28
CA ILE A 6 0.00 22.11 -16.57
C ILE A 6 -0.13 20.56 -16.62
N HIS A 7 0.66 19.90 -17.47
CA HIS A 7 0.62 18.44 -17.68
C HIS A 7 1.28 17.61 -16.57
N GLY A 8 2.22 18.18 -15.81
CA GLY A 8 2.93 17.43 -14.75
C GLY A 8 2.08 17.18 -13.50
N THR A 9 1.27 18.16 -13.10
CA THR A 9 0.44 18.09 -11.89
C THR A 9 -0.77 17.17 -12.08
N ALA A 10 -1.49 17.30 -13.20
CA ALA A 10 -2.65 16.46 -13.50
C ALA A 10 -2.29 14.96 -13.58
N ARG A 11 -1.08 14.63 -14.07
CA ARG A 11 -0.59 13.25 -14.14
C ARG A 11 -0.32 12.67 -12.76
N LEU A 12 0.27 13.46 -11.86
CA LEU A 12 0.52 13.05 -10.46
C LEU A 12 -0.79 12.86 -9.69
N GLU A 13 -1.78 13.71 -9.94
CA GLU A 13 -3.10 13.61 -9.32
C GLU A 13 -3.86 12.35 -9.76
N ALA A 14 -3.82 12.01 -11.06
CA ALA A 14 -4.42 10.78 -11.56
C ALA A 14 -3.77 9.52 -10.96
N VAL A 15 -2.45 9.55 -10.77
CA VAL A 15 -1.71 8.47 -10.11
C VAL A 15 -2.13 8.31 -8.64
N ASP A 16 -2.33 9.41 -7.91
CA ASP A 16 -2.85 9.36 -6.55
C ASP A 16 -4.28 8.79 -6.53
N SER A 17 -5.16 9.23 -7.43
CA SER A 17 -6.53 8.70 -7.53
C SER A 17 -6.57 7.19 -7.74
N LEU A 18 -5.71 6.67 -8.62
CA LEU A 18 -5.57 5.24 -8.85
C LEU A 18 -5.15 4.49 -7.58
N ARG A 19 -4.21 5.04 -6.80
CA ARG A 19 -3.80 4.47 -5.51
C ARG A 19 -4.92 4.47 -4.49
N GLY A 20 -5.74 5.52 -4.47
CA GLY A 20 -6.89 5.63 -3.58
C GLY A 20 -7.96 4.58 -3.88
N ILE A 21 -8.27 4.38 -5.16
CA ILE A 21 -9.20 3.34 -5.62
C ILE A 21 -8.64 1.94 -5.27
N ALA A 22 -7.37 1.70 -5.56
CA ALA A 22 -6.69 0.43 -5.24
C ALA A 22 -6.73 0.12 -3.74
N ALA A 23 -6.37 1.08 -2.87
CA ALA A 23 -6.38 0.90 -1.43
C ALA A 23 -7.80 0.53 -0.94
N THR A 24 -8.80 1.26 -1.42
CA THR A 24 -10.20 1.06 -1.02
C THR A 24 -10.69 -0.33 -1.42
N GLY A 25 -10.41 -0.75 -2.65
CA GLY A 25 -10.76 -2.09 -3.13
C GLY A 25 -10.10 -3.20 -2.31
N VAL A 26 -8.83 -3.03 -1.96
CA VAL A 26 -8.08 -3.98 -1.11
C VAL A 26 -8.73 -4.10 0.28
N VAL A 27 -9.08 -2.98 0.93
CA VAL A 27 -9.76 -2.98 2.24
C VAL A 27 -11.08 -3.75 2.16
N ILE A 28 -11.87 -3.52 1.11
CA ILE A 28 -13.16 -4.20 0.93
C ILE A 28 -12.94 -5.71 0.78
N VAL A 29 -12.08 -6.14 -0.14
CA VAL A 29 -11.89 -7.58 -0.36
C VAL A 29 -11.29 -8.27 0.85
N HIS A 30 -10.30 -7.67 1.52
CA HIS A 30 -9.73 -8.29 2.71
C HIS A 30 -10.76 -8.38 3.84
N SER A 31 -11.63 -7.38 4.00
CA SER A 31 -12.74 -7.45 4.96
C SER A 31 -13.70 -8.60 4.65
N LEU A 32 -14.01 -8.82 3.36
CA LEU A 32 -14.90 -9.89 2.94
C LEU A 32 -14.23 -11.27 3.05
N ALA A 33 -12.98 -11.38 2.60
CA ALA A 33 -12.23 -12.64 2.56
C ALA A 33 -11.79 -13.14 3.94
N MET A 34 -11.39 -12.24 4.85
CA MET A 34 -10.94 -12.65 6.20
C MET A 34 -12.08 -13.21 7.07
N PHE A 35 -13.33 -12.92 6.73
CA PHE A 35 -14.51 -13.33 7.49
C PHE A 35 -15.52 -14.14 6.67
N ASP A 36 -15.13 -14.58 5.47
CA ASP A 36 -15.96 -15.37 4.54
C ASP A 36 -17.35 -14.74 4.25
N LEU A 37 -17.37 -13.42 4.10
CA LEU A 37 -18.59 -12.62 3.95
C LEU A 37 -19.00 -12.51 2.47
N GLY A 38 -19.48 -13.60 1.88
CA GLY A 38 -20.04 -13.61 0.52
C GLY A 38 -19.04 -13.93 -0.61
N PRO A 39 -19.41 -13.73 -1.89
CA PRO A 39 -18.66 -14.27 -3.02
C PRO A 39 -17.33 -13.51 -3.24
N THR A 40 -16.25 -14.03 -2.68
CA THR A 40 -14.86 -13.56 -2.89
C THR A 40 -14.14 -14.27 -4.04
N GLY A 41 -14.82 -15.22 -4.70
CA GLY A 41 -14.34 -15.91 -5.92
C GLY A 41 -14.18 -14.96 -7.12
N VAL A 42 -14.03 -15.53 -8.33
CA VAL A 42 -13.74 -14.80 -9.60
C VAL A 42 -14.93 -13.96 -10.11
N THR A 43 -15.55 -13.17 -9.24
CA THR A 43 -16.60 -12.18 -9.51
C THR A 43 -15.98 -10.77 -9.52
N GLY A 44 -16.76 -9.75 -9.92
CA GLY A 44 -16.33 -8.33 -9.94
C GLY A 44 -15.61 -7.85 -8.66
N ILE A 45 -15.97 -8.40 -7.51
CA ILE A 45 -15.36 -8.08 -6.19
C ILE A 45 -13.97 -8.71 -6.05
N GLY A 46 -13.77 -9.96 -6.51
CA GLY A 46 -12.47 -10.64 -6.48
C GLY A 46 -11.39 -9.92 -7.30
N TYR A 47 -11.77 -9.22 -8.38
CA TYR A 47 -10.84 -8.42 -9.17
C TYR A 47 -10.25 -7.22 -8.42
N LEU A 48 -10.86 -6.77 -7.31
CA LEU A 48 -10.30 -5.69 -6.49
C LEU A 48 -8.99 -6.09 -5.79
N VAL A 49 -8.66 -7.40 -5.73
CA VAL A 49 -7.34 -7.91 -5.32
C VAL A 49 -6.23 -7.45 -6.28
N LEU A 50 -6.57 -7.17 -7.55
CA LEU A 50 -5.63 -6.60 -8.52
C LEU A 50 -5.14 -5.18 -8.13
N GLY A 51 -5.73 -4.57 -7.10
CA GLY A 51 -5.20 -3.36 -6.47
C GLY A 51 -3.76 -3.50 -5.99
N VAL A 52 -3.33 -4.70 -5.55
CA VAL A 52 -1.94 -4.95 -5.11
C VAL A 52 -0.94 -4.82 -6.28
N PRO A 53 -1.12 -5.52 -7.42
CA PRO A 53 -0.36 -5.25 -8.64
C PRO A 53 -0.35 -3.78 -9.07
N LEU A 54 -1.49 -3.08 -8.94
CA LEU A 54 -1.58 -1.67 -9.30
C LEU A 54 -0.66 -0.78 -8.43
N PHE A 55 -0.49 -1.10 -7.13
CA PHE A 55 0.49 -0.41 -6.29
C PHE A 55 1.92 -0.60 -6.79
N PHE A 56 2.30 -1.82 -7.20
CA PHE A 56 3.64 -2.07 -7.76
C PHE A 56 3.90 -1.30 -9.05
N VAL A 57 2.91 -1.29 -9.96
CA VAL A 57 3.00 -0.57 -11.25
C VAL A 57 3.13 0.93 -11.02
N ILE A 58 2.32 1.49 -10.12
CA ILE A 58 2.36 2.91 -9.79
C ILE A 58 3.67 3.29 -9.09
N SER A 59 4.17 2.46 -8.17
CA SER A 59 5.48 2.68 -7.54
C SER A 59 6.60 2.65 -8.58
N ALA A 60 6.60 1.69 -9.50
CA ALA A 60 7.60 1.61 -10.57
C ALA A 60 7.52 2.82 -11.53
N PHE A 61 6.31 3.22 -11.91
CA PHE A 61 6.06 4.36 -12.80
C PHE A 61 6.44 5.71 -12.17
N SER A 62 6.07 5.95 -10.91
CA SER A 62 6.48 7.16 -10.20
C SER A 62 8.00 7.26 -10.08
N MET A 63 8.69 6.12 -10.05
CA MET A 63 10.14 6.08 -9.95
C MET A 63 10.86 6.27 -11.28
N SER A 64 10.32 5.76 -12.39
CA SER A 64 10.90 6.05 -13.71
C SER A 64 10.84 7.54 -14.03
N LEU A 65 9.78 8.24 -13.64
CA LEU A 65 9.65 9.68 -13.82
C LEU A 65 10.58 10.51 -12.91
N ALA A 66 10.81 10.06 -11.67
CA ALA A 66 11.66 10.79 -10.73
C ALA A 66 13.16 10.71 -11.06
N TYR A 67 13.55 9.73 -11.89
CA TYR A 67 14.93 9.46 -12.31
C TYR A 67 15.02 9.35 -13.83
N ASP A 68 14.33 10.25 -14.54
CA ASP A 68 14.41 10.35 -16.00
C ASP A 68 15.86 10.71 -16.39
N GLY A 69 16.60 9.73 -16.93
CA GLY A 69 18.06 9.78 -17.11
C GLY A 69 18.88 8.75 -16.30
N GLY A 70 18.23 7.99 -15.42
CA GLY A 70 18.81 6.87 -14.68
C GLY A 70 19.57 7.25 -13.39
N ILE A 71 19.90 6.23 -12.61
CA ILE A 71 20.72 6.36 -11.39
C ILE A 71 22.17 6.05 -11.78
N ALA A 72 22.86 7.03 -12.37
CA ALA A 72 24.21 6.84 -12.91
C ALA A 72 25.34 6.98 -11.87
N THR A 73 25.05 7.54 -10.69
CA THR A 73 26.06 7.81 -9.66
C THR A 73 25.72 7.17 -8.32
N ALA A 74 26.75 6.80 -7.56
CA ALA A 74 26.59 6.30 -6.19
C ALA A 74 25.83 7.30 -5.29
N ALA A 75 26.00 8.60 -5.51
CA ALA A 75 25.29 9.66 -4.80
C ALA A 75 23.78 9.66 -5.14
N ALA A 76 23.43 9.54 -6.43
CA ALA A 76 22.04 9.42 -6.86
C ALA A 76 21.38 8.15 -6.30
N TRP A 77 22.13 7.04 -6.25
CA TRP A 77 21.67 5.78 -5.66
C TRP A 77 21.43 5.90 -4.16
N LYS A 78 22.38 6.49 -3.42
CA LYS A 78 22.23 6.72 -1.98
C LYS A 78 21.03 7.62 -1.68
N ARG A 79 20.83 8.68 -2.46
CA ARG A 79 19.66 9.57 -2.35
C ARG A 79 18.35 8.82 -2.60
N TYR A 80 18.32 7.98 -3.63
CA TYR A 80 17.19 7.11 -3.93
C TYR A 80 16.86 6.16 -2.77
N ALA A 81 17.85 5.39 -2.32
CA ALA A 81 17.67 4.38 -1.29
C ALA A 81 17.20 5.00 0.03
N LEU A 82 17.78 6.13 0.42
CA LEU A 82 17.38 6.85 1.64
C LEU A 82 15.96 7.42 1.54
N ARG A 83 15.60 8.08 0.43
CA ARG A 83 14.23 8.63 0.27
C ARG A 83 13.18 7.52 0.30
N ARG A 84 13.48 6.37 -0.29
CA ARG A 84 12.60 5.20 -0.24
C ARG A 84 12.52 4.60 1.15
N PHE A 85 13.65 4.42 1.81
CA PHE A 85 13.72 3.92 3.18
C PHE A 85 12.87 4.77 4.13
N PHE A 86 13.04 6.10 4.11
CA PHE A 86 12.26 7.00 4.96
C PHE A 86 10.77 7.08 4.61
N ARG A 87 10.40 6.71 3.38
CA ARG A 87 8.99 6.62 2.96
C ARG A 87 8.32 5.35 3.50
N ILE A 88 9.03 4.23 3.55
CA ILE A 88 8.46 2.90 3.83
C ILE A 88 8.76 2.46 5.27
N ALA A 89 10.03 2.43 5.65
CA ALA A 89 10.47 1.76 6.87
C ALA A 89 9.86 2.30 8.18
N PRO A 90 9.72 3.62 8.40
CA PRO A 90 9.23 4.14 9.68
C PRO A 90 7.82 3.67 10.03
N LEU A 91 6.89 3.77 9.07
CA LEU A 91 5.52 3.33 9.30
C LEU A 91 5.41 1.81 9.33
N PHE A 92 6.19 1.11 8.50
CA PHE A 92 6.33 -0.35 8.57
C PHE A 92 6.73 -0.82 9.97
N TYR A 93 7.77 -0.23 10.56
CA TYR A 93 8.25 -0.62 11.88
C TYR A 93 7.27 -0.26 13.01
N VAL A 94 6.55 0.85 12.90
CA VAL A 94 5.47 1.15 13.85
C VAL A 94 4.38 0.08 13.79
N MET A 95 3.94 -0.30 12.60
CA MET A 95 2.92 -1.35 12.49
C MET A 95 3.45 -2.73 12.86
N LEU A 96 4.72 -3.03 12.59
CA LEU A 96 5.37 -4.24 13.08
C LEU A 96 5.31 -4.32 14.60
N ALA A 97 5.60 -3.22 15.31
CA ALA A 97 5.47 -3.16 16.77
C ALA A 97 4.03 -3.36 17.24
N VAL A 98 3.05 -2.71 16.58
CA VAL A 98 1.61 -2.91 16.88
C VAL A 98 1.22 -4.38 16.74
N TRP A 99 1.67 -5.05 15.68
CA TRP A 99 1.38 -6.47 15.44
C TRP A 99 2.05 -7.40 16.45
N LEU A 100 3.29 -7.12 16.84
CA LEU A 100 3.97 -7.88 17.90
C LEU A 100 3.22 -7.79 19.24
N VAL A 101 2.77 -6.59 19.60
CA VAL A 101 1.95 -6.36 20.81
C VAL A 101 0.61 -7.08 20.69
N TYR A 102 -0.04 -7.01 19.53
CA TYR A 102 -1.31 -7.71 19.27
C TYR A 102 -1.17 -9.23 19.43
N TYR A 103 -0.15 -9.85 18.82
CA TYR A 103 0.10 -11.29 18.95
C TYR A 103 0.44 -11.68 20.39
N HIS A 104 1.21 -10.86 21.10
CA HIS A 104 1.52 -11.09 22.51
C HIS A 104 0.24 -11.11 23.37
N HIS A 105 -0.67 -10.16 23.18
CA HIS A 105 -1.94 -10.12 23.91
C HIS A 105 -2.86 -11.31 23.61
N LEU A 106 -2.81 -11.86 22.40
CA LEU A 106 -3.55 -13.07 22.03
C LEU A 106 -2.87 -14.37 22.48
N GLY A 107 -1.66 -14.30 23.04
CA GLY A 107 -0.84 -15.50 23.33
C GLY A 107 -0.45 -16.27 22.08
N SER A 108 -0.49 -15.63 20.90
CA SER A 108 -0.21 -16.25 19.60
C SER A 108 1.27 -16.10 19.23
N PRO A 109 1.94 -17.16 18.73
CA PRO A 109 3.34 -17.07 18.34
C PRO A 109 3.51 -16.26 17.04
N PHE A 110 4.44 -15.31 17.02
CA PHE A 110 4.80 -14.53 15.81
C PHE A 110 5.88 -15.21 14.94
N GLY A 111 6.08 -16.53 15.08
CA GLY A 111 7.10 -17.32 14.35
C GLY A 111 8.56 -17.13 14.78
N GLY A 112 8.81 -16.41 15.88
CA GLY A 112 10.10 -16.38 16.57
C GLY A 112 11.11 -15.37 16.00
N ILE A 113 12.32 -15.36 16.58
CA ILE A 113 13.35 -14.34 16.34
C ILE A 113 13.81 -14.33 14.87
N GLY A 114 13.87 -15.49 14.21
CA GLY A 114 14.20 -15.58 12.78
C GLY A 114 13.23 -14.79 11.90
N MET A 115 11.92 -14.94 12.14
CA MET A 115 10.89 -14.19 11.40
C MET A 115 10.91 -12.69 11.73
N LEU A 116 11.23 -12.33 12.98
CA LEU A 116 11.45 -10.92 13.33
C LEU A 116 12.64 -10.33 12.58
N ALA A 117 13.75 -11.06 12.49
CA ALA A 117 14.95 -10.60 11.77
C ALA A 117 14.66 -10.40 10.27
N THR A 118 13.90 -11.29 9.63
CA THR A 118 13.51 -11.11 8.22
C THR A 118 12.60 -9.92 8.02
N ASN A 119 11.68 -9.62 8.97
CA ASN A 119 10.80 -8.45 8.91
C ASN A 119 11.58 -7.14 9.13
N LEU A 120 12.53 -7.10 10.07
CA LEU A 120 13.37 -5.93 10.32
C LEU A 120 14.26 -5.57 9.11
N THR A 121 14.69 -6.59 8.35
CA THR A 121 15.57 -6.44 7.18
C THR A 121 14.82 -6.42 5.85
N PHE A 122 13.49 -6.54 5.85
CA PHE A 122 12.63 -6.72 4.66
C PHE A 122 12.87 -8.00 3.83
N ILE A 123 13.77 -8.90 4.26
CA ILE A 123 14.09 -10.18 3.60
C ILE A 123 12.86 -11.09 3.50
N PHE A 124 11.87 -10.92 4.36
CA PHE A 124 10.59 -11.63 4.29
C PHE A 124 9.86 -11.42 2.94
N GLY A 125 10.26 -10.43 2.13
CA GLY A 125 9.79 -10.29 0.75
C GLY A 125 10.06 -11.51 -0.14
N PHE A 126 11.11 -12.30 0.14
CA PHE A 126 11.40 -13.53 -0.61
C PHE A 126 10.54 -14.71 -0.19
N THR A 127 10.24 -14.82 1.11
CA THR A 127 9.46 -15.94 1.66
C THR A 127 7.97 -15.64 1.66
N GLN A 128 7.58 -14.37 1.58
CA GLN A 128 6.21 -13.84 1.73
C GLN A 128 5.60 -14.07 3.13
N ASP A 129 6.37 -14.64 4.06
CA ASP A 129 5.99 -14.87 5.46
C ASP A 129 6.34 -13.66 6.33
N GLY A 130 5.40 -12.73 6.44
CA GLY A 130 5.52 -11.49 7.23
C GLY A 130 4.74 -11.51 8.55
N ILE A 131 5.26 -10.81 9.57
CA ILE A 131 4.54 -10.60 10.84
C ILE A 131 3.38 -9.62 10.65
N VAL A 132 3.57 -8.60 9.81
CA VAL A 132 2.50 -7.66 9.46
C VAL A 132 1.64 -8.30 8.36
N PRO A 133 0.35 -8.62 8.61
CA PRO A 133 -0.53 -9.17 7.60
C PRO A 133 -0.64 -8.23 6.40
N ALA A 134 -0.76 -8.82 5.20
CA ALA A 134 -0.66 -8.10 3.92
C ALA A 134 0.66 -7.33 3.68
N GLY A 135 1.64 -7.38 4.60
CA GLY A 135 2.92 -6.68 4.46
C GLY A 135 3.89 -7.31 3.45
N TRP A 136 3.62 -8.54 2.97
CA TRP A 136 4.50 -9.28 2.05
C TRP A 136 4.85 -8.49 0.78
N SER A 137 3.90 -7.71 0.26
CA SER A 137 4.11 -6.87 -0.92
C SER A 137 5.15 -5.77 -0.69
N ILE A 138 5.22 -5.22 0.52
CA ILE A 138 6.18 -4.20 0.92
C ILE A 138 7.57 -4.82 1.08
N GLY A 139 7.65 -6.04 1.60
CA GLY A 139 8.88 -6.82 1.65
C GLY A 139 9.46 -7.02 0.25
N VAL A 140 8.63 -7.45 -0.71
CA VAL A 140 8.98 -7.55 -2.13
C VAL A 140 9.44 -6.19 -2.64
N GLU A 141 8.64 -5.14 -2.44
CA GLU A 141 8.94 -3.80 -2.91
C GLU A 141 10.30 -3.31 -2.42
N GLN A 142 10.62 -3.44 -1.14
CA GLN A 142 11.88 -2.97 -0.58
C GLN A 142 13.07 -3.83 -1.03
N THR A 143 12.87 -5.15 -1.11
CA THR A 143 13.90 -6.12 -1.50
C THR A 143 14.32 -5.99 -2.95
N TYR A 144 13.38 -5.85 -3.89
CA TYR A 144 13.69 -5.73 -5.32
C TYR A 144 14.19 -4.34 -5.73
N SER A 145 14.07 -3.36 -4.84
CA SER A 145 14.42 -1.96 -5.14
C SER A 145 15.86 -1.58 -4.85
N LEU A 146 16.56 -2.37 -4.03
CA LEU A 146 17.98 -2.17 -3.73
C LEU A 146 18.91 -2.74 -4.83
N PRO A 147 18.67 -3.95 -5.39
CA PRO A 147 19.56 -4.55 -6.39
C PRO A 147 19.31 -4.09 -7.83
N VAL A 148 18.13 -3.52 -8.13
CA VAL A 148 17.70 -3.23 -9.51
C VAL A 148 17.62 -1.73 -9.83
N PRO A 149 18.72 -0.94 -9.75
CA PRO A 149 18.78 0.33 -10.48
C PRO A 149 19.22 0.18 -11.93
N LEU A 150 19.74 -0.98 -12.38
CA LEU A 150 20.58 -1.01 -13.59
C LEU A 150 20.12 -1.91 -14.76
N SER A 151 19.04 -2.70 -14.70
CA SER A 151 18.66 -3.51 -15.89
C SER A 151 17.19 -3.83 -16.19
N LEU A 152 16.19 -3.52 -15.36
CA LEU A 152 14.82 -4.06 -15.60
C LEU A 152 13.65 -3.08 -15.38
N VAL A 153 13.81 -1.80 -15.75
CA VAL A 153 12.70 -0.83 -15.70
C VAL A 153 11.96 -0.65 -17.04
N THR A 154 12.48 -1.13 -18.18
CA THR A 154 11.95 -0.70 -19.50
C THR A 154 11.21 -1.75 -20.34
N GLY A 155 11.22 -3.03 -20.00
CA GLY A 155 10.55 -4.05 -20.83
C GLY A 155 9.11 -4.38 -20.40
N TRP A 156 8.98 -5.01 -19.23
CA TRP A 156 7.73 -5.62 -18.80
C TRP A 156 6.83 -4.65 -18.03
N SER A 157 7.40 -3.72 -17.29
CA SER A 157 6.67 -2.70 -16.52
C SER A 157 5.95 -1.72 -17.42
N LEU A 158 6.54 -1.36 -18.57
CA LEU A 158 5.92 -0.47 -19.56
C LEU A 158 4.79 -1.19 -20.31
N ALA A 159 4.98 -2.44 -20.73
CA ALA A 159 3.91 -3.22 -21.36
C ALA A 159 2.74 -3.46 -20.40
N PHE A 160 3.01 -3.80 -19.14
CA PHE A 160 1.98 -3.97 -18.12
C PHE A 160 1.32 -2.64 -17.73
N PHE A 161 2.09 -1.54 -17.65
CA PHE A 161 1.58 -0.18 -17.48
C PHE A 161 0.70 0.25 -18.66
N LEU A 162 1.07 -0.02 -19.91
CA LEU A 162 0.31 0.33 -21.10
C LEU A 162 -0.97 -0.52 -21.23
N ILE A 163 -0.94 -1.79 -20.83
CA ILE A 163 -2.13 -2.65 -20.75
C ILE A 163 -3.08 -2.12 -19.67
N VAL A 164 -2.61 -1.87 -18.45
CA VAL A 164 -3.45 -1.30 -17.39
C VAL A 164 -3.94 0.10 -17.78
N LEU A 165 -3.09 0.96 -18.33
CA LEU A 165 -3.44 2.31 -18.78
C LEU A 165 -4.48 2.28 -19.90
N SER A 166 -4.33 1.41 -20.91
CA SER A 166 -5.32 1.24 -21.99
C SER A 166 -6.68 0.75 -21.50
N GLN A 167 -6.71 -0.07 -20.44
CA GLN A 167 -7.96 -0.48 -19.77
C GLN A 167 -8.49 0.59 -18.80
N SER A 168 -7.63 1.50 -18.34
CA SER A 168 -7.95 2.55 -17.35
C SER A 168 -8.41 3.86 -17.98
N LEU A 169 -7.93 4.23 -19.16
CA LEU A 169 -8.10 5.57 -19.73
C LEU A 169 -9.57 5.93 -20.04
N GLY A 170 -10.46 4.94 -20.20
CA GLY A 170 -11.91 5.17 -20.35
C GLY A 170 -12.66 5.34 -19.01
N ALA A 171 -12.23 4.68 -17.94
CA ALA A 171 -12.95 4.62 -16.66
C ALA A 171 -12.34 5.49 -15.55
N THR A 172 -11.06 5.87 -15.64
CA THR A 172 -10.33 6.59 -14.58
C THR A 172 -10.46 8.10 -14.64
N VAL A 173 -10.72 8.68 -15.81
CA VAL A 173 -11.01 10.13 -15.93
C VAL A 173 -12.34 10.49 -15.25
N LEU A 174 -13.29 9.55 -15.22
CA LEU A 174 -14.58 9.71 -14.54
C LEU A 174 -14.51 9.52 -13.00
N LEU A 175 -13.48 8.81 -12.51
CA LEU A 175 -13.31 8.49 -11.08
C LEU A 175 -12.20 9.31 -10.41
N ASP A 176 -11.47 10.11 -11.16
CA ASP A 176 -10.50 11.07 -10.64
C ASP A 176 -11.24 12.27 -10.00
N ASN A 177 -11.26 12.29 -8.67
CA ASN A 177 -11.93 13.34 -7.91
C ASN A 177 -11.19 13.63 -6.60
N ARG A 178 -11.61 14.66 -5.88
CA ARG A 178 -10.94 15.09 -4.64
C ARG A 178 -10.85 13.98 -3.59
N VAL A 179 -11.83 13.07 -3.53
CA VAL A 179 -11.87 11.96 -2.57
C VAL A 179 -10.88 10.87 -2.96
N THR A 180 -10.86 10.44 -4.22
CA THR A 180 -9.92 9.41 -4.69
C THR A 180 -8.47 9.89 -4.61
N ARG A 181 -8.21 11.16 -4.95
CA ARG A 181 -6.89 11.81 -4.72
C ARG A 181 -6.51 11.84 -3.25
N PHE A 182 -7.46 12.16 -2.36
CA PHE A 182 -7.22 12.19 -0.91
C PHE A 182 -6.87 10.80 -0.37
N LEU A 183 -7.66 9.78 -0.72
CA LEU A 183 -7.38 8.39 -0.35
C LEU A 183 -6.05 7.91 -0.94
N GLY A 184 -5.68 8.37 -2.13
CA GLY A 184 -4.37 8.18 -2.74
C GLY A 184 -3.20 8.69 -1.92
N LYS A 185 -3.34 9.90 -1.37
CA LYS A 185 -2.30 10.53 -0.54
C LYS A 185 -2.02 9.75 0.74
N ILE A 186 -3.07 9.20 1.37
CA ILE A 186 -2.95 8.39 2.59
C ILE A 186 -2.89 6.88 2.31
N SER A 187 -2.77 6.48 1.05
CA SER A 187 -2.97 5.10 0.62
C SER A 187 -2.00 4.13 1.26
N TYR A 188 -0.76 4.58 1.54
CA TYR A 188 0.26 3.73 2.15
C TYR A 188 -0.06 3.46 3.62
N SER A 189 -0.39 4.50 4.37
CA SER A 189 -0.91 4.37 5.73
C SER A 189 -2.15 3.48 5.79
N LEU A 190 -3.12 3.69 4.88
CA LEU A 190 -4.32 2.87 4.79
C LEU A 190 -4.00 1.41 4.48
N TYR A 191 -3.12 1.17 3.52
CA TYR A 191 -2.69 -0.17 3.15
C TYR A 191 -2.03 -0.92 4.30
N LEU A 192 -1.25 -0.25 5.15
CA LEU A 192 -0.56 -0.95 6.22
C LEU A 192 -1.43 -1.14 7.48
N SER A 193 -2.31 -0.19 7.78
CA SER A 193 -3.14 -0.26 8.99
C SER A 193 -4.43 -1.05 8.80
N HIS A 194 -4.92 -1.23 7.57
CA HIS A 194 -6.24 -1.84 7.34
C HIS A 194 -6.41 -3.25 7.94
N PRO A 195 -5.42 -4.17 7.93
CA PRO A 195 -5.64 -5.49 8.50
C PRO A 195 -5.94 -5.39 10.00
N PHE A 196 -5.24 -4.51 10.72
CA PHE A 196 -5.48 -4.28 12.14
C PHE A 196 -6.92 -3.78 12.38
N VAL A 197 -7.37 -2.83 11.55
CA VAL A 197 -8.75 -2.30 11.65
C VAL A 197 -9.78 -3.37 11.31
N ILE A 198 -9.53 -4.21 10.30
CA ILE A 198 -10.40 -5.35 9.93
C ILE A 198 -10.56 -6.31 11.11
N TYR A 199 -9.46 -6.69 11.78
CA TYR A 199 -9.55 -7.58 12.94
C TYR A 199 -10.29 -6.91 14.10
N ALA A 200 -10.01 -5.63 14.36
CA ALA A 200 -10.66 -4.87 15.43
C ALA A 200 -12.18 -4.72 15.22
N THR A 201 -12.64 -4.61 13.97
CA THR A 201 -14.08 -4.51 13.66
C THR A 201 -14.77 -5.86 13.55
N GLY A 202 -14.14 -6.84 12.90
CA GLY A 202 -14.80 -8.09 12.55
C GLY A 202 -14.74 -9.18 13.61
N ILE A 203 -13.67 -9.28 14.44
CA ILE A 203 -13.61 -10.29 15.51
C ILE A 203 -14.78 -10.15 16.51
N PRO A 204 -15.11 -8.95 17.04
CA PRO A 204 -16.23 -8.82 17.97
C PRO A 204 -17.58 -9.24 17.35
N LEU A 205 -17.77 -8.99 16.05
CA LEU A 205 -18.97 -9.38 15.31
C LEU A 205 -19.02 -10.89 15.08
N LEU A 206 -17.87 -11.51 14.80
CA LEU A 206 -17.72 -12.95 14.67
C LEU A 206 -18.06 -13.66 15.97
N VAL A 207 -17.48 -13.21 17.09
CA VAL A 207 -17.72 -13.79 18.44
C VAL A 207 -19.19 -13.69 18.86
N LYS A 208 -19.87 -12.61 18.46
CA LYS A 208 -21.31 -12.43 18.71
C LYS A 208 -22.21 -13.23 17.75
N GLY A 209 -21.64 -13.90 16.75
CA GLY A 209 -22.40 -14.64 15.72
C GLY A 209 -23.15 -13.74 14.73
N TRP A 210 -22.85 -12.44 14.70
CA TRP A 210 -23.58 -11.45 13.89
C TRP A 210 -23.19 -11.47 12.42
N LEU A 211 -22.05 -12.09 12.08
CA LEU A 211 -21.56 -12.21 10.70
C LEU A 211 -22.39 -13.19 9.85
N GLY A 212 -23.25 -14.02 10.46
CA GLY A 212 -24.18 -14.89 9.73
C GLY A 212 -25.35 -14.16 9.07
N ALA A 213 -25.57 -12.88 9.39
CA ALA A 213 -26.61 -12.07 8.76
C ALA A 213 -26.06 -11.38 7.49
N PRO A 214 -26.64 -11.62 6.29
CA PRO A 214 -26.13 -11.05 5.04
C PRO A 214 -26.04 -9.51 5.01
N THR A 215 -26.94 -8.84 5.73
CA THR A 215 -26.93 -7.37 5.84
C THR A 215 -25.77 -6.85 6.68
N LEU A 216 -25.40 -7.56 7.76
CA LEU A 216 -24.25 -7.21 8.60
C LEU A 216 -22.94 -7.56 7.90
N ALA A 217 -22.91 -8.64 7.13
CA ALA A 217 -21.77 -9.03 6.28
C ALA A 217 -21.34 -7.90 5.32
N LEU A 218 -22.31 -7.23 4.67
CA LEU A 218 -22.04 -6.09 3.79
C LEU A 218 -21.72 -4.78 4.53
N ALA A 219 -22.08 -4.68 5.81
CA ALA A 219 -21.76 -3.51 6.64
C ALA A 219 -20.30 -3.53 7.13
N VAL A 220 -19.69 -4.71 7.31
CA VAL A 220 -18.31 -4.82 7.83
C VAL A 220 -17.29 -4.05 6.98
N PRO A 221 -17.22 -4.21 5.64
CA PRO A 221 -16.28 -3.44 4.83
C PRO A 221 -16.46 -1.93 4.93
N LEU A 222 -17.72 -1.46 5.04
CA LEU A 222 -18.04 -0.04 5.14
C LEU A 222 -17.62 0.54 6.49
N VAL A 223 -17.90 -0.17 7.58
CA VAL A 223 -17.47 0.22 8.93
C VAL A 223 -15.95 0.18 9.04
N THR A 224 -15.32 -0.87 8.51
CA THR A 224 -13.86 -0.97 8.44
C THR A 224 -13.28 0.21 7.68
N LEU A 225 -13.80 0.55 6.50
CA LEU A 225 -13.30 1.69 5.73
C LEU A 225 -13.49 3.01 6.48
N ALA A 226 -14.65 3.21 7.11
CA ALA A 226 -14.96 4.41 7.90
C ALA A 226 -14.02 4.60 9.09
N LEU A 227 -13.51 3.51 9.69
CA LEU A 227 -12.52 3.54 10.77
C LEU A 227 -11.08 3.55 10.28
N ALA A 228 -10.80 2.87 9.16
CA ALA A 228 -9.46 2.76 8.60
C ALA A 228 -8.98 4.10 8.03
N VAL A 229 -9.87 4.92 7.45
CA VAL A 229 -9.51 6.23 6.90
C VAL A 229 -9.00 7.19 7.99
N PRO A 230 -9.68 7.41 9.13
CA PRO A 230 -9.15 8.20 10.24
C PRO A 230 -7.83 7.68 10.80
N VAL A 231 -7.69 6.36 10.97
CA VAL A 231 -6.44 5.74 11.44
C VAL A 231 -5.30 6.00 10.45
N ALA A 232 -5.55 5.78 9.15
CA ALA A 232 -4.60 6.06 8.09
C ALA A 232 -4.21 7.54 8.05
N LEU A 233 -5.17 8.45 8.23
CA LEU A 233 -4.91 9.89 8.27
C LEU A 233 -4.01 10.28 9.46
N ALA A 234 -4.27 9.71 10.64
CA ALA A 234 -3.44 9.92 11.82
C ALA A 234 -2.00 9.42 11.57
N LEU A 235 -1.84 8.18 11.10
CA LEU A 235 -0.52 7.60 10.78
C LEU A 235 0.21 8.39 9.68
N TYR A 236 -0.53 8.90 8.69
CA TYR A 236 0.02 9.74 7.63
C TYR A 236 0.64 11.03 8.19
N HIS A 237 -0.09 11.72 9.08
CA HIS A 237 0.38 12.98 9.64
C HIS A 237 1.44 12.81 10.73
N LEU A 238 1.36 11.75 11.52
CA LEU A 238 2.25 11.51 12.65
C LEU A 238 3.56 10.83 12.25
N ILE A 239 3.55 10.01 11.19
CA ILE A 239 4.69 9.15 10.83
C ILE A 239 5.07 9.35 9.36
N GLU A 240 4.19 9.01 8.42
CA GLU A 240 4.54 8.97 6.99
C GLU A 240 5.10 10.32 6.50
N ARG A 241 4.34 11.40 6.69
CA ARG A 241 4.70 12.74 6.21
C ARG A 241 5.94 13.32 6.89
N PRO A 242 6.10 13.27 8.23
CA PRO A 242 7.31 13.72 8.91
C PRO A 242 8.58 13.01 8.43
N PHE A 243 8.56 11.67 8.34
CA PHE A 243 9.74 10.91 7.94
C PHE A 243 10.07 11.08 6.46
N MET A 244 9.08 11.18 5.57
CA MET A 244 9.31 11.58 4.19
C MET A 244 10.00 12.95 4.08
N SER A 245 9.59 13.92 4.92
CA SER A 245 10.22 15.23 4.98
C SER A 245 11.66 15.15 5.47
N LEU A 246 11.93 14.33 6.47
CA LEU A 246 13.28 14.09 6.96
C LEU A 246 14.18 13.49 5.87
N GLY A 247 13.70 12.48 5.15
CA GLY A 247 14.44 11.87 4.04
C GLY A 247 14.80 12.87 2.93
N ARG A 248 13.91 13.82 2.62
CA ARG A 248 14.20 14.91 1.67
C ARG A 248 15.28 15.86 2.17
N ARG A 249 15.29 16.19 3.46
CA ARG A 249 16.30 17.08 4.07
C ARG A 249 17.69 16.44 4.14
N LEU A 250 17.76 15.13 4.39
CA LEU A 250 19.02 14.38 4.48
C LEU A 250 19.64 14.07 3.10
N THR A 251 18.92 14.32 2.00
CA THR A 251 19.36 14.00 0.65
C THR A 251 19.04 15.14 -0.33
N PRO A 252 19.65 16.33 -0.16
CA PRO A 252 19.40 17.50 -1.01
C PRO A 252 19.66 17.21 -2.50
#